data_AF-A0A8D8CYE8-F1
#
_entry.id   AF-A0A8D8CYE8-F1
#
_cell.length_a   1.000
_cell.length_b   1.000
_cell.length_c   1.000
_cell.angle_alpha   90.00
_cell.angle_beta   90.00
_cell.angle_gamma   90.00
#
_symmetry.space_group_name_H-M   'P 1'
#
loop_
_entity.id
_entity.type
_entity.pdbx_description
1 polymer ?
#
loop_
_entity_poly.entity_id
_entity_poly.type
_entity_poly.pdbx_seq_one_letter_code
_entity_poly.pdbx_strand_id
1 'polypeptide(L)'
;MQPHETMQPSVWYTVQLQMVENQIGNISLAFRDYQYLKAQTNTNGTTNWRCHKKTKGCLGRVTTRGHNQLKIGLRPHNHPPFVARRKGKQQTTLSPTSKTNQRRRCRTRL
;
A
#
# COMPACT_ATOMS: atom_id res chain seq x y z
N MET A 1 24.97 -6.92 3.00
CA MET A 1 23.49 -6.86 2.92
C MET A 1 23.15 -5.55 2.23
N GLN A 2 22.77 -5.56 0.96
CA GLN A 2 22.67 -4.33 0.17
C GLN A 2 21.40 -3.53 0.52
N PRO A 3 21.51 -2.24 0.87
CA PRO A 3 20.39 -1.45 1.41
C PRO A 3 19.45 -0.83 0.34
N HIS A 4 19.48 -1.27 -0.91
CA HIS A 4 18.70 -0.65 -2.00
C HIS A 4 17.93 -1.62 -2.91
N GLU A 5 17.86 -2.91 -2.59
CA GLU A 5 17.14 -3.88 -3.43
C GLU A 5 15.62 -3.66 -3.38
N THR A 6 15.12 -3.04 -4.44
CA THR A 6 13.70 -3.04 -4.77
C THR A 6 13.24 -4.49 -4.92
N MET A 7 12.32 -4.94 -4.06
CA MET A 7 11.83 -6.32 -4.12
C MET A 7 11.29 -6.61 -5.52
N GLN A 8 11.90 -7.61 -6.16
CA GLN A 8 11.50 -8.11 -7.45
C GLN A 8 10.11 -8.75 -7.37
N PRO A 9 9.22 -8.45 -8.33
CA PRO A 9 7.96 -9.14 -8.43
C PRO A 9 8.17 -10.63 -8.68
N SER A 10 7.16 -11.42 -8.35
CA SER A 10 7.11 -12.87 -8.57
C SER A 10 8.07 -13.75 -7.75
N VAL A 11 8.94 -13.18 -6.92
CA VAL A 11 9.82 -13.91 -5.99
C VAL A 11 9.17 -14.05 -4.62
N TRP A 12 9.40 -15.17 -3.94
CA TRP A 12 8.98 -15.39 -2.55
C TRP A 12 10.04 -14.85 -1.59
N TYR A 13 9.59 -14.04 -0.63
CA TYR A 13 10.42 -13.49 0.43
C TYR A 13 9.93 -13.95 1.79
N THR A 14 10.87 -14.23 2.69
CA THR A 14 10.57 -14.47 4.09
C THR A 14 10.63 -13.14 4.83
N VAL A 15 9.48 -12.60 5.22
CA VAL A 15 9.35 -11.31 5.89
C VAL A 15 8.33 -11.42 7.02
N GLN A 16 8.52 -10.65 8.08
CA GLN A 16 7.52 -10.55 9.13
C GLN A 16 6.32 -9.76 8.60
N LEU A 17 5.15 -10.40 8.58
CA LEU A 17 3.91 -9.81 8.07
C LEU A 17 3.03 -9.37 9.23
N GLN A 18 2.59 -8.11 9.18
CA GLN A 18 1.62 -7.60 10.14
C GLN A 18 0.21 -7.80 9.59
N MET A 19 -0.47 -8.81 10.09
CA MET A 19 -1.88 -9.10 9.78
C MET A 19 -2.73 -8.52 10.90
N VAL A 20 -3.67 -7.64 10.56
CA VAL A 20 -4.57 -6.97 11.50
C VAL A 20 -5.99 -7.42 11.20
N GLU A 21 -6.58 -8.13 12.15
CA GLU A 21 -7.98 -8.53 12.11
C GLU A 21 -8.86 -7.42 12.73
N ASN A 22 -9.93 -7.08 12.05
CA ASN A 22 -10.95 -6.17 12.56
C ASN A 22 -11.93 -6.93 13.46
N GLN A 23 -12.70 -6.24 14.30
CA GLN A 23 -13.69 -6.86 15.20
C GLN A 23 -14.79 -7.67 14.48
N ILE A 24 -14.97 -7.44 13.18
CA ILE A 24 -15.92 -8.16 12.31
C ILE A 24 -15.28 -9.42 11.66
N GLY A 25 -14.01 -9.71 11.96
CA GLY A 25 -13.26 -10.85 11.39
C GLY A 25 -12.59 -10.57 10.04
N ASN A 26 -12.63 -9.32 9.56
CA ASN A 26 -11.96 -8.92 8.33
C ASN A 26 -10.46 -8.74 8.56
N ILE A 27 -9.64 -9.47 7.80
CA ILE A 27 -8.18 -9.38 7.92
C ILE A 27 -7.62 -8.41 6.88
N SER A 28 -6.77 -7.51 7.36
CA SER A 28 -5.94 -6.61 6.56
C SER A 28 -4.46 -6.93 6.74
N LEU A 29 -3.68 -6.76 5.70
CA LEU A 29 -2.23 -6.98 5.70
C LEU A 29 -1.53 -5.63 5.53
N ALA A 30 -0.61 -5.30 6.44
CA ALA A 30 0.26 -4.14 6.34
C ALA A 30 1.66 -4.58 5.89
N PHE A 31 2.14 -4.01 4.79
CA PHE A 31 3.47 -4.30 4.26
C PHE A 31 4.02 -3.09 3.48
N ARG A 32 5.25 -2.65 3.79
CA ARG A 32 5.93 -1.49 3.16
C ARG A 32 5.06 -0.23 3.11
N ASP A 33 4.40 0.08 4.21
CA ASP A 33 3.47 1.22 4.33
C ASP A 33 2.28 1.15 3.36
N TYR A 34 1.99 -0.01 2.76
CA TYR A 34 0.76 -0.26 2.02
C TYR A 34 -0.17 -1.16 2.84
N GLN A 35 -1.47 -0.91 2.70
CA GLN A 35 -2.50 -1.74 3.28
C GLN A 35 -3.17 -2.56 2.20
N TYR A 36 -3.36 -3.84 2.48
CA TYR A 36 -3.99 -4.79 1.59
C TYR A 36 -5.17 -5.48 2.27
N LEU A 37 -6.21 -5.74 1.49
CA LEU A 37 -7.39 -6.48 1.93
C LEU A 37 -7.31 -7.91 1.40
N LYS A 38 -7.71 -8.86 2.22
CA LYS A 38 -7.85 -10.27 1.82
C LYS A 38 -8.83 -10.35 0.65
N ALA A 39 -8.43 -10.98 -0.45
CA ALA A 39 -9.28 -11.14 -1.64
C ALA A 39 -9.74 -12.58 -1.80
N GLN A 40 -8.81 -13.54 -1.76
CA GLN A 40 -9.13 -14.95 -1.93
C GLN A 40 -8.06 -15.80 -1.24
N THR A 41 -8.48 -16.91 -0.63
CA THR A 41 -7.57 -17.96 -0.19
C THR A 41 -7.64 -19.08 -1.22
N ASN A 42 -6.49 -19.49 -1.74
CA ASN A 42 -6.39 -20.59 -2.70
C ASN A 42 -6.29 -21.93 -1.95
N THR A 43 -6.66 -23.02 -2.62
CA THR A 43 -6.60 -24.39 -2.07
C THR A 43 -5.18 -24.84 -1.71
N ASN A 44 -4.17 -24.27 -2.36
CA ASN A 44 -2.76 -24.50 -2.06
C ASN A 44 -2.24 -23.78 -0.79
N GLY A 45 -3.14 -23.15 -0.01
CA GLY A 45 -2.79 -22.45 1.22
C GLY A 45 -2.18 -21.05 1.01
N THR A 46 -2.18 -20.53 -0.22
CA THR A 46 -1.77 -19.15 -0.49
C THR A 46 -2.95 -18.19 -0.39
N THR A 47 -2.72 -17.02 0.19
CA THR A 47 -3.74 -15.95 0.27
C THR A 47 -3.37 -14.82 -0.67
N ASN A 48 -4.30 -14.48 -1.56
CA ASN A 48 -4.19 -13.33 -2.45
C ASN A 48 -4.77 -12.09 -1.76
N TRP A 49 -3.99 -11.01 -1.79
CA TRP A 49 -4.35 -9.72 -1.21
C TRP A 49 -4.36 -8.65 -2.30
N ARG A 50 -5.34 -7.75 -2.22
CA ARG A 50 -5.47 -6.60 -3.12
C ARG A 50 -5.23 -5.31 -2.34
N CYS A 51 -4.60 -4.33 -2.97
CA CYS A 51 -4.42 -3.03 -2.35
C CYS A 51 -5.76 -2.45 -1.85
N HIS A 52 -5.75 -1.82 -0.68
CA HIS A 52 -6.92 -1.16 -0.10
C HIS A 52 -7.50 -0.08 -1.04
N LYS A 53 -6.65 0.59 -1.83
CA LYS A 53 -7.06 1.60 -2.84
C LYS A 53 -7.53 0.98 -4.17
N LYS A 54 -7.93 -0.30 -4.21
CA LYS A 54 -8.50 -0.95 -5.40
C LYS A 54 -9.67 -0.17 -6.01
N THR A 55 -10.49 0.46 -5.18
CA THR A 55 -11.64 1.29 -5.62
C THR A 55 -11.22 2.59 -6.31
N LYS A 56 -9.96 3.01 -6.15
CA LYS A 56 -9.32 4.14 -6.85
C LYS A 56 -8.48 3.67 -8.05
N GLY A 57 -8.69 2.44 -8.52
CA GLY A 57 -8.00 1.88 -9.69
C GLY A 57 -6.61 1.30 -9.39
N CYS A 58 -6.21 1.17 -8.12
CA CYS A 58 -4.93 0.54 -7.79
C CYS A 58 -4.95 -0.98 -8.05
N LEU A 59 -3.96 -1.47 -8.78
CA LEU A 59 -3.83 -2.88 -9.16
C LEU A 59 -2.73 -3.62 -8.39
N GLY A 60 -2.15 -2.99 -7.37
CA GLY A 60 -1.15 -3.59 -6.51
C GLY A 60 -1.68 -4.85 -5.81
N ARG A 61 -0.88 -5.91 -5.87
CA ARG A 61 -1.21 -7.24 -5.32
C ARG A 61 -0.04 -7.81 -4.57
N VAL A 62 -0.35 -8.58 -3.53
CA VAL A 62 0.61 -9.45 -2.85
C VAL A 62 -0.04 -10.79 -2.59
N THR A 63 0.75 -11.85 -2.61
CA THR A 63 0.32 -13.21 -2.28
C THR A 63 1.14 -13.65 -1.09
N THR A 64 0.51 -14.19 -0.05
CA THR A 64 1.21 -14.71 1.12
C THR A 64 1.03 -16.21 1.23
N ARG A 65 1.99 -16.88 1.86
CA ARG A 65 1.90 -18.29 2.25
C ARG A 65 2.16 -18.37 3.75
N GLY A 66 1.13 -18.77 4.51
CA GLY A 66 1.16 -18.66 5.97
C GLY A 66 1.41 -17.23 6.45
N HIS A 67 2.17 -17.10 7.54
CA HIS A 67 2.42 -15.83 8.23
C HIS A 67 3.74 -15.14 7.84
N ASN A 68 4.66 -15.85 7.18
CA ASN A 68 6.04 -15.39 7.05
C ASN A 68 6.52 -15.28 5.60
N GLN A 69 5.75 -15.75 4.62
CA GLN A 69 6.15 -15.71 3.22
C GLN A 69 5.26 -14.79 2.41
N LEU A 70 5.87 -13.94 1.59
CA LEU A 70 5.19 -12.97 0.74
C LEU A 70 5.81 -12.94 -0.65
N LYS A 71 4.96 -12.81 -1.66
CA LYS A 71 5.29 -12.63 -3.06
C LYS A 71 4.60 -11.37 -3.57
N ILE A 72 5.38 -10.45 -4.15
CA ILE A 72 4.84 -9.22 -4.74
C ILE A 72 4.31 -9.51 -6.14
N GLY A 73 3.11 -9.00 -6.46
CA GLY A 73 2.55 -9.09 -7.80
C GLY A 73 3.25 -8.19 -8.80
N LEU A 74 3.10 -8.49 -10.09
CA LEU A 74 3.76 -7.75 -11.17
C LEU A 74 3.31 -6.28 -11.30
N ARG A 75 2.06 -5.98 -10.92
CA ARG A 75 1.48 -4.65 -11.12
C ARG A 75 1.89 -3.70 -9.97
N PRO A 76 2.51 -2.55 -10.27
CA PRO A 76 2.88 -1.57 -9.25
C PRO A 76 1.64 -0.84 -8.69
N HIS A 77 1.81 -0.17 -7.55
CA HIS A 77 0.82 0.74 -7.01
C HIS A 77 0.82 2.05 -7.81
N ASN A 78 -0.36 2.65 -8.00
CA ASN A 78 -0.53 3.93 -8.70
C ASN A 78 -0.74 5.11 -7.73
N HIS A 79 -0.40 4.92 -6.45
CA HIS A 79 -0.58 5.91 -5.40
C HIS A 79 0.58 5.82 -4.40
N PRO A 80 0.87 6.90 -3.67
CA PRO A 80 1.91 6.86 -2.63
C PRO A 80 1.52 5.90 -1.50
N PRO A 81 2.50 5.40 -0.72
CA PRO A 81 2.26 4.58 0.46
C PRO A 81 1.33 5.28 1.46
N PHE A 82 0.59 4.48 2.21
CA PHE A 82 -0.19 4.95 3.34
C PHE A 82 0.74 5.25 4.51
N VAL A 83 1.21 6.50 4.59
CA VAL A 83 1.80 7.01 5.82
C VAL A 83 0.68 7.12 6.86
N ALA A 84 0.64 6.17 7.79
CA ALA A 84 -0.28 6.23 8.90
C ALA A 84 -0.01 7.55 9.65
N ARG A 85 -0.98 8.47 9.60
CA ARG A 85 -0.96 9.64 10.48
C ARG A 85 -1.00 9.10 11.91
N ARG A 86 0.15 9.03 12.58
CA ARG A 86 0.17 8.95 14.04
C ARG A 86 -0.60 10.17 14.53
N LYS A 87 -1.59 10.00 15.42
CA LYS A 87 -2.16 11.13 16.16
C LYS A 87 -1.03 11.71 17.03
N GLY A 88 -0.28 12.66 16.48
CA GLY A 88 0.87 13.32 17.12
C GLY A 88 1.83 13.90 16.07
N LYS A 89 1.84 15.23 15.96
CA LYS A 89 2.79 16.16 15.29
C LYS A 89 3.77 15.58 14.23
N GLN A 90 3.57 16.05 12.99
CA GLN A 90 4.46 16.22 11.82
C GLN A 90 5.91 15.67 11.87
N GLN A 91 6.36 14.98 10.80
CA GLN A 91 7.47 15.48 9.97
C GLN A 91 7.55 14.78 8.60
N THR A 92 7.88 15.61 7.62
CA THR A 92 8.13 15.49 6.19
C THR A 92 9.17 14.45 5.78
N THR A 93 8.95 13.78 4.64
CA THR A 93 10.02 13.48 3.68
C THR A 93 9.52 13.64 2.25
N LEU A 94 10.34 14.35 1.49
CA LEU A 94 10.05 15.05 0.25
C LEU A 94 10.01 14.11 -0.95
N SER A 95 9.17 14.42 -1.94
CA SER A 95 9.55 14.34 -3.36
C SER A 95 8.67 15.29 -4.17
N PRO A 96 9.27 16.12 -5.05
CA PRO A 96 8.59 17.23 -5.71
C PRO A 96 8.10 16.80 -7.09
N THR A 97 6.82 16.98 -7.38
CA THR A 97 6.40 17.21 -8.78
C THR A 97 5.29 18.25 -8.80
N SER A 98 5.76 19.49 -8.89
CA SER A 98 5.26 20.57 -9.74
C SER A 98 3.93 20.30 -10.45
N LYS A 99 2.88 21.06 -10.10
CA LYS A 99 1.96 21.70 -11.07
C LYS A 99 1.38 22.97 -10.47
N THR A 100 1.97 24.09 -10.87
CA THR A 100 1.42 25.46 -10.84
C THR A 100 -0.02 25.46 -11.37
N ASN A 101 -0.98 25.99 -10.61
CA ASN A 101 -2.28 26.37 -11.16
C ASN A 101 -2.75 27.67 -10.50
N GLN A 102 -2.37 28.78 -11.12
CA GLN A 102 -2.89 30.10 -10.80
C GLN A 102 -4.31 30.21 -11.36
N ARG A 103 -5.33 30.08 -10.51
CA ARG A 103 -6.68 30.56 -10.83
C ARG A 103 -6.86 31.93 -10.22
N ARG A 104 -6.70 32.96 -11.05
CA ARG A 104 -7.18 34.32 -10.78
C ARG A 104 -8.70 34.27 -10.59
N ARG A 105 -9.17 34.75 -9.45
CA ARG A 105 -10.54 35.28 -9.28
C ARG A 105 -10.41 36.60 -8.56
N CYS A 106 -10.41 37.70 -9.30
CA CYS A 106 -10.72 38.99 -8.73
C CYS A 106 -12.24 39.08 -8.54
N ARG A 107 -12.66 39.39 -7.30
CA ARG A 107 -14.03 39.72 -6.92
C ARG A 107 -13.97 41.02 -6.11
N THR A 108 -14.58 42.07 -6.65
CA THR A 108 -15.03 43.32 -6.00
C THR A 108 -15.91 43.97 -7.08
N ARG A 109 -17.21 44.30 -6.95
CA ARG A 109 -18.13 44.74 -5.89
C ARG A 109 -17.66 45.98 -5.12
N LEU A 110 -17.87 47.15 -5.71
CA LEU A 110 -18.80 48.19 -5.23
C LEU A 110 -19.00 49.23 -6.33
#